data_AF-A0A7Y3ANF0-F1
#
_entry.id   AF-A0A7Y3ANF0-F1
#
_cell.length_a   1.000
_cell.length_b   1.000
_cell.length_c   1.000
_cell.angle_alpha   90.00
_cell.angle_beta   90.00
_cell.angle_gamma   90.00
#
_symmetry.space_group_name_H-M   'P 1'
#
loop_
_entity.id
_entity.type
_entity.pdbx_description
1 polymer ?
#
loop_
_entity_poly.entity_id
_entity_poly.type
_entity_poly.pdbx_seq_one_letter_code
_entity_poly.pdbx_strand_id
1 'polypeptide(L)'
;MPLSETKFRLSKKVRWIFALLSLALALNSTLISADWLSKLKESIGKKDAEQALSTDEVGGGLKEALRVGTDTVVGKLGQEGGFNLDPKIHIPLPKQLDKARSILSTLGMDSMLVELESKLNEAAETATPMAKQLFIEAINDMTLDDVMAIYKGPDDAATQYFRSRMSAPLAQEMKPVVDDSLAGVGALELYDSVMKQYGKVPFAPEVDL
;
A
#
# COMPACT_ATOMS: atom_id res chain seq x y z
N MET A 1 -14.60 -41.21 12.29
CA MET A 1 -14.04 -40.03 12.97
C MET A 1 -13.78 -38.98 11.89
N PRO A 2 -14.67 -38.02 11.62
CA PRO A 2 -14.40 -36.96 10.66
C PRO A 2 -13.96 -35.69 11.38
N LEU A 3 -12.80 -35.18 10.97
CA LEU A 3 -12.26 -33.89 11.37
C LEU A 3 -13.19 -32.78 10.85
N SER A 4 -13.61 -31.90 11.76
CA SER A 4 -14.54 -30.81 11.54
C SER A 4 -13.94 -29.76 10.60
N GLU A 5 -14.60 -29.55 9.45
CA GLU A 5 -14.45 -28.35 8.64
C GLU A 5 -14.95 -27.12 9.42
N THR A 6 -14.04 -26.37 10.03
CA THR A 6 -14.32 -25.00 10.48
C THR A 6 -14.29 -24.08 9.27
N LYS A 7 -15.45 -23.95 8.61
CA LYS A 7 -15.72 -22.91 7.63
C LYS A 7 -15.53 -21.55 8.28
N PHE A 8 -14.41 -20.90 7.97
CA PHE A 8 -14.07 -19.54 8.35
C PHE A 8 -15.13 -18.58 7.76
N ARG A 9 -16.10 -18.20 8.60
CA ARG A 9 -17.15 -17.22 8.23
C ARG A 9 -16.50 -15.85 8.15
N LEU A 10 -16.06 -15.46 6.95
CA LEU A 10 -15.71 -14.08 6.62
C LEU A 10 -16.92 -13.17 6.88
N SER A 11 -16.95 -12.56 8.06
CA SER A 11 -17.91 -11.52 8.39
C SER A 11 -17.57 -10.23 7.64
N LYS A 12 -18.59 -9.39 7.39
CA LYS A 12 -18.51 -8.12 6.66
C LYS A 12 -17.35 -7.20 7.12
N LYS A 13 -16.89 -7.36 8.36
CA LYS A 13 -15.72 -6.69 8.97
C LYS A 13 -14.43 -6.77 8.14
N VAL A 14 -14.18 -7.85 7.40
CA VAL A 14 -12.96 -8.02 6.59
C VAL A 14 -13.04 -7.28 5.25
N ARG A 15 -14.25 -6.99 4.73
CA ARG A 15 -14.40 -6.24 3.46
C ARG A 15 -13.87 -4.81 3.54
N TRP A 16 -13.86 -4.21 4.72
CA TRP A 16 -13.38 -2.84 4.93
C TRP A 16 -11.86 -2.74 5.02
N ILE A 17 -11.20 -3.78 5.52
CA ILE A 17 -9.73 -3.88 5.54
C ILE A 17 -9.19 -3.96 4.10
N PHE A 18 -9.86 -4.72 3.22
CA PHE A 18 -9.57 -4.72 1.77
C PHE A 18 -9.93 -3.40 1.10
N ALA A 19 -11.02 -2.74 1.51
CA ALA A 19 -11.36 -1.42 1.02
C ALA A 19 -10.29 -0.38 1.37
N LEU A 20 -9.71 -0.43 2.57
CA LEU A 20 -8.62 0.48 2.99
C LEU A 20 -7.31 0.24 2.22
N LEU A 21 -6.94 -1.01 1.95
CA LEU A 21 -5.74 -1.32 1.15
C LEU A 21 -5.93 -0.97 -0.34
N SER A 22 -7.13 -1.18 -0.88
CA SER A 22 -7.46 -0.80 -2.27
C SER A 22 -7.65 0.72 -2.45
N LEU A 23 -8.10 1.43 -1.41
CA LEU A 23 -8.29 2.89 -1.45
C LEU A 23 -6.97 3.65 -1.26
N ALA A 24 -6.00 3.08 -0.54
CA ALA A 24 -4.63 3.62 -0.46
C ALA A 24 -3.89 3.54 -1.81
N LEU A 25 -4.17 2.53 -2.65
CA LEU A 25 -3.63 2.46 -4.02
C LEU A 25 -4.40 3.31 -5.04
N ALA A 26 -5.57 3.85 -4.70
CA ALA A 26 -6.45 4.54 -5.66
C ALA A 26 -6.57 6.06 -5.44
N LEU A 27 -6.02 6.64 -4.36
CA LEU A 27 -6.19 8.08 -4.07
C LEU A 27 -4.94 8.96 -4.14
N ASN A 28 -3.76 8.42 -4.42
CA ASN A 28 -2.56 9.25 -4.65
C ASN A 28 -2.07 9.15 -6.11
N SER A 29 -2.93 9.51 -7.06
CA SER A 29 -2.49 9.89 -8.42
C SER A 29 -1.86 11.29 -8.48
N THR A 30 -1.59 11.90 -7.33
CA THR A 30 -0.82 13.13 -7.21
C THR A 30 0.19 12.97 -6.09
N LEU A 31 1.48 13.22 -6.39
CA LEU A 31 2.61 13.36 -5.46
C LEU A 31 3.47 12.11 -5.19
N ILE A 32 3.88 11.41 -6.24
CA ILE A 32 5.32 11.11 -6.38
C ILE A 32 5.80 11.98 -7.53
N SER A 33 6.22 13.21 -7.20
CA SER A 33 6.77 14.13 -8.20
C SER A 33 8.04 13.51 -8.77
N ALA A 34 7.94 13.27 -10.07
CA ALA A 34 8.87 12.65 -10.99
C ALA A 34 10.21 13.41 -11.20
N ASP A 35 10.92 13.78 -10.13
CA ASP A 35 12.22 14.45 -10.26
C ASP A 35 13.33 13.49 -10.73
N TRP A 36 13.12 12.17 -10.65
CA TRP A 36 14.11 11.18 -11.10
C TRP A 36 14.05 10.91 -12.62
N LEU A 37 12.88 11.06 -13.24
CA LEU A 37 12.62 10.82 -14.67
C LEU A 37 13.26 11.92 -15.51
N SER A 38 13.06 13.16 -15.07
CA SER A 38 13.62 14.38 -15.66
C SER A 38 15.14 14.37 -15.54
N LYS A 39 15.68 14.03 -14.36
CA LYS A 39 17.13 13.89 -14.15
C LYS A 39 17.74 12.76 -14.98
N LEU A 40 17.04 11.63 -15.12
CA LEU A 40 17.49 10.55 -16.01
C LEU A 40 17.51 11.01 -17.47
N LYS A 41 16.44 11.67 -17.93
CA LYS A 41 16.34 12.20 -19.31
C LYS A 41 17.40 13.26 -19.59
N GLU A 42 17.73 14.11 -18.62
CA GLU A 42 18.78 15.12 -18.75
C GLU A 42 20.19 14.51 -18.73
N SER A 43 20.41 13.47 -17.92
CA SER A 43 21.67 12.73 -17.87
C SER A 43 21.93 11.89 -19.12
N ILE A 44 20.86 11.35 -19.71
CA ILE A 44 20.90 10.62 -20.98
C ILE A 44 21.06 11.59 -22.16
N GLY A 45 20.44 12.77 -22.12
CA GLY A 45 20.53 13.77 -23.17
C GLY A 45 21.86 14.54 -23.24
N LYS A 46 22.70 14.46 -22.20
CA LYS A 46 24.00 15.18 -22.12
C LYS A 46 25.24 14.34 -22.49
N LYS A 47 25.10 13.05 -22.78
CA LYS A 47 26.21 12.24 -23.34
C LYS A 47 26.08 12.18 -24.85
N ASP A 48 26.95 12.94 -25.51
CA ASP A 48 27.38 12.82 -26.91
C ASP A 48 26.29 12.46 -27.94
N ALA A 49 25.85 13.50 -28.64
CA ALA A 49 25.15 13.38 -29.91
C ALA A 49 26.05 12.69 -30.95
N GLU A 50 25.99 11.36 -31.04
CA GLU A 50 26.19 10.61 -32.30
C GLU A 50 25.97 9.08 -32.19
N GLN A 51 25.60 8.55 -31.03
CA GLN A 51 25.16 7.15 -30.93
C GLN A 51 23.71 7.15 -30.47
N ALA A 52 22.78 7.06 -31.44
CA ALA A 52 21.38 6.83 -31.14
C ALA A 52 21.30 5.59 -30.26
N LEU A 53 20.97 5.77 -28.98
CA LEU A 53 20.81 4.67 -28.04
C LEU A 53 19.89 3.65 -28.68
N SER A 54 20.35 2.41 -28.69
CA SER A 54 19.52 1.32 -29.16
C SER A 54 18.27 1.26 -28.26
N THR A 55 17.14 0.85 -28.86
CA THR A 55 15.91 0.62 -28.10
C THR A 55 16.12 -0.34 -26.92
N ASP A 56 17.11 -1.24 -27.05
CA ASP A 56 17.50 -2.21 -26.05
C ASP A 56 18.22 -1.57 -24.85
N GLU A 57 19.08 -0.58 -25.07
CA GLU A 57 19.75 0.18 -23.99
C GLU A 57 18.74 1.02 -23.20
N VAL A 58 17.77 1.63 -23.89
CA VAL A 58 16.67 2.36 -23.23
C VAL A 58 15.81 1.40 -22.40
N GLY A 59 15.52 0.21 -22.94
CA GLY A 59 14.80 -0.86 -22.24
C GLY A 59 15.50 -1.33 -20.97
N GLY A 60 16.78 -1.69 -21.09
CA GLY A 60 17.57 -2.12 -19.94
C GLY A 60 17.67 -1.04 -18.86
N GLY A 61 17.95 0.20 -19.25
CA GLY A 61 18.08 1.33 -18.33
C GLY A 61 16.78 1.64 -17.58
N LEU A 62 15.64 1.63 -18.28
CA LEU A 62 14.34 1.87 -17.64
C LEU A 62 13.98 0.75 -16.66
N LYS A 63 14.13 -0.51 -17.06
CA LYS A 63 13.86 -1.66 -16.17
C LYS A 63 14.72 -1.61 -14.92
N GLU A 64 16.00 -1.32 -15.07
CA GLU A 64 16.92 -1.20 -13.93
C GLU A 64 16.53 -0.05 -13.00
N ALA A 65 16.16 1.11 -13.55
CA ALA A 65 15.70 2.24 -12.75
C ALA A 65 14.41 1.90 -11.97
N LEU A 66 13.46 1.20 -12.60
CA LEU A 66 12.24 0.72 -11.93
C LEU A 66 12.56 -0.32 -10.85
N ARG A 67 13.54 -1.20 -11.09
CA ARG A 67 14.00 -2.19 -10.11
C ARG A 67 14.59 -1.53 -8.87
N VAL A 68 15.53 -0.60 -9.07
CA VAL A 68 16.14 0.18 -7.99
C VAL A 68 15.11 1.05 -7.27
N GLY A 69 14.19 1.67 -8.00
CA GLY A 69 13.09 2.45 -7.42
C GLY A 69 12.20 1.59 -6.53
N THR A 70 11.84 0.39 -6.99
CA THR A 70 11.08 -0.60 -6.21
C THR A 70 11.84 -0.99 -4.95
N ASP A 71 13.12 -1.38 -5.08
CA ASP A 71 13.98 -1.74 -3.95
C ASP A 71 14.03 -0.63 -2.90
N THR A 72 14.18 0.62 -3.36
CA THR A 72 14.29 1.81 -2.51
C THR A 72 12.98 2.09 -1.77
N VAL A 73 11.85 2.11 -2.49
CA VAL A 73 10.55 2.42 -1.89
C VAL A 73 10.15 1.33 -0.91
N VAL A 74 10.21 0.06 -1.31
CA VAL A 74 9.88 -1.05 -0.40
C VAL A 74 10.80 -1.05 0.81
N GLY A 75 12.09 -0.81 0.61
CA GLY A 75 13.07 -0.74 1.70
C GLY A 75 12.80 0.43 2.66
N LYS A 76 12.32 1.57 2.18
CA LYS A 76 11.94 2.72 3.01
C LYS A 76 10.65 2.45 3.79
N LEU A 77 9.64 1.93 3.10
CA LEU A 77 8.29 1.76 3.64
C LEU A 77 8.16 0.54 4.57
N GLY A 78 9.01 -0.46 4.38
CA GLY A 78 9.06 -1.63 5.26
C GLY A 78 9.86 -1.44 6.55
N GLN A 79 10.40 -0.24 6.80
CA GLN A 79 11.08 0.08 8.05
C GLN A 79 10.08 0.53 9.11
N GLU A 80 10.47 0.39 10.38
CA GLU A 80 9.73 0.94 11.51
C GLU A 80 9.52 2.44 11.32
N GLY A 81 8.26 2.88 11.40
CA GLY A 81 7.88 4.27 11.16
C GLY A 81 7.82 4.67 9.69
N GLY A 82 8.04 3.74 8.75
CA GLY A 82 8.02 3.97 7.31
C GLY A 82 6.68 4.50 6.81
N PHE A 83 5.58 4.15 7.47
CA PHE A 83 4.25 4.73 7.23
C PHE A 83 3.88 5.78 8.27
N ASN A 84 4.10 5.47 9.56
CA ASN A 84 3.69 6.34 10.67
C ASN A 84 4.32 7.75 10.64
N LEU A 85 5.54 7.88 10.12
CA LEU A 85 6.29 9.14 10.13
C LEU A 85 6.18 9.92 8.81
N ASP A 86 5.59 9.34 7.76
CA ASP A 86 5.48 9.98 6.44
C ASP A 86 4.02 10.44 6.20
N PRO A 87 3.72 11.74 6.33
CA PRO A 87 2.35 12.25 6.28
C PRO A 87 1.68 12.09 4.91
N LYS A 88 2.44 11.74 3.85
CA LYS A 88 1.88 11.51 2.51
C LYS A 88 1.29 10.11 2.33
N ILE A 89 1.71 9.17 3.16
CA ILE A 89 1.37 7.74 3.04
C ILE A 89 0.87 7.13 4.34
N HIS A 90 0.91 7.89 5.44
CA HIS A 90 0.27 7.54 6.70
C HIS A 90 -1.17 7.10 6.47
N ILE A 91 -1.55 5.97 7.07
CA ILE A 91 -2.86 5.36 6.96
C ILE A 91 -3.69 5.84 8.14
N PRO A 92 -4.67 6.74 7.93
CA PRO A 92 -5.58 7.17 8.99
C PRO A 92 -6.60 6.07 9.29
N LEU A 93 -7.23 6.15 10.48
CA LEU A 93 -8.40 5.32 10.73
C LEU A 93 -9.51 5.55 9.68
N PRO A 94 -10.27 4.49 9.34
CA PRO A 94 -11.43 4.61 8.46
C PRO A 94 -12.46 5.61 8.99
N LYS A 95 -13.05 6.41 8.09
CA LYS A 95 -14.09 7.42 8.43
C LYS A 95 -15.30 6.84 9.17
N GLN A 96 -15.55 5.54 9.01
CA GLN A 96 -16.60 4.82 9.73
C GLN A 96 -16.39 4.92 11.24
N LEU A 97 -15.13 4.92 11.69
CA LEU A 97 -14.76 5.06 13.09
C LEU A 97 -14.77 6.50 13.59
N ASP A 98 -15.06 7.51 12.75
CA ASP A 98 -15.06 8.92 13.19
C ASP A 98 -16.05 9.16 14.35
N LYS A 99 -17.23 8.53 14.30
CA LYS A 99 -18.23 8.62 15.39
C LYS A 99 -17.71 7.99 16.68
N ALA A 100 -17.11 6.79 16.56
CA ALA A 100 -16.48 6.12 17.69
C ALA A 100 -15.35 6.97 18.26
N ARG A 101 -14.57 7.62 17.40
CA ARG A 101 -13.49 8.53 17.78
C ARG A 101 -13.99 9.74 18.55
N SER A 102 -15.02 10.44 18.06
CA SER A 102 -15.57 11.59 18.78
C SER A 102 -16.11 11.20 20.17
N ILE A 103 -16.84 10.08 20.27
CA ILE A 103 -17.43 9.63 21.53
C ILE A 103 -16.38 9.11 22.50
N LEU A 104 -15.44 8.29 22.06
CA LEU A 104 -14.39 7.77 22.93
C LEU A 104 -13.41 8.88 23.36
N SER A 105 -13.17 9.88 22.51
CA SER A 105 -12.35 11.04 22.85
C SER A 105 -12.99 11.89 23.96
N THR A 106 -14.32 12.11 23.96
CA THR A 106 -14.97 12.84 25.06
C THR A 106 -14.91 12.10 26.39
N LEU A 107 -14.69 10.78 26.36
CA LEU A 107 -14.49 9.93 27.53
C LEU A 107 -13.01 9.81 27.94
N GLY A 108 -12.08 10.49 27.26
CA GLY A 108 -10.64 10.41 27.52
C GLY A 108 -9.99 9.10 27.06
N MET A 109 -10.59 8.43 26.08
CA MET A 109 -10.13 7.15 25.52
C MET A 109 -9.57 7.30 24.10
N ASP A 110 -9.11 8.51 23.76
CA ASP A 110 -8.48 8.83 22.47
C ASP A 110 -7.18 8.05 22.24
N SER A 111 -6.43 7.75 23.32
CA SER A 111 -5.18 7.00 23.26
C SER A 111 -5.32 5.64 22.59
N MET A 112 -6.41 4.91 22.83
CA MET A 112 -6.66 3.60 22.21
C MET A 112 -6.85 3.70 20.70
N LEU A 113 -7.38 4.82 20.21
CA LEU A 113 -7.60 5.05 18.79
C LEU A 113 -6.34 5.54 18.09
N VAL A 114 -5.53 6.34 18.78
CA VAL A 114 -4.18 6.72 18.31
C VAL A 114 -3.30 5.48 18.22
N GLU A 115 -3.35 4.60 19.22
CA GLU A 115 -2.63 3.33 19.21
C GLU A 115 -3.13 2.41 18.09
N LEU A 116 -4.45 2.32 17.88
CA LEU A 116 -5.01 1.54 16.77
C LEU A 116 -4.53 2.06 15.41
N GLU A 117 -4.51 3.37 15.21
CA GLU A 117 -3.98 3.98 13.98
C GLU A 117 -2.50 3.64 13.79
N SER A 118 -1.70 3.74 14.86
CA SER A 118 -0.29 3.35 14.83
C SER A 118 -0.10 1.88 14.44
N LYS A 119 -0.90 0.97 15.01
CA LYS A 119 -0.87 -0.46 14.69
C LYS A 119 -1.27 -0.76 13.25
N LEU A 120 -2.20 -0.01 12.65
CA LEU A 120 -2.51 -0.16 11.22
C LEU A 120 -1.31 0.18 10.33
N ASN A 121 -0.57 1.22 10.69
CA ASN A 121 0.63 1.63 9.95
C ASN A 121 1.78 0.64 10.16
N GLU A 122 1.99 0.14 11.37
CA GLU A 122 2.96 -0.93 11.68
C GLU A 122 2.65 -2.22 10.89
N ALA A 123 1.36 -2.56 10.74
CA ALA A 123 0.93 -3.67 9.89
C ALA A 123 1.28 -3.44 8.41
N ALA A 124 1.11 -2.21 7.91
CA ALA A 124 1.46 -1.86 6.54
C ALA A 124 2.99 -1.90 6.31
N GLU A 125 3.77 -1.43 7.28
CA GLU A 125 5.23 -1.55 7.29
C GLU A 125 5.65 -3.03 7.19
N THR A 126 5.05 -3.90 7.99
CA THR A 126 5.31 -5.35 7.98
C THR A 126 4.92 -6.02 6.66
N ALA A 127 3.80 -5.62 6.07
CA ALA A 127 3.30 -6.21 4.83
C ALA A 127 4.08 -5.75 3.58
N THR A 128 4.61 -4.53 3.58
CA THR A 128 5.19 -3.89 2.38
C THR A 128 6.35 -4.68 1.73
N PRO A 129 7.30 -5.24 2.48
CA PRO A 129 8.36 -6.08 1.92
C PRO A 129 7.87 -7.28 1.09
N MET A 130 6.70 -7.83 1.42
CA MET A 130 6.16 -9.03 0.75
C MET A 130 5.64 -8.72 -0.66
N ALA A 131 5.25 -7.46 -0.91
CA ALA A 131 4.81 -7.03 -2.25
C ALA A 131 5.97 -6.89 -3.24
N LYS A 132 7.22 -6.82 -2.76
CA LYS A 132 8.42 -6.58 -3.58
C LYS A 132 8.50 -7.53 -4.76
N GLN A 133 8.32 -8.82 -4.50
CA GLN A 133 8.52 -9.85 -5.50
C GLN A 133 7.57 -9.67 -6.70
N LEU A 134 6.32 -9.27 -6.45
CA LEU A 134 5.36 -9.02 -7.52
C LEU A 134 5.77 -7.83 -8.42
N PHE A 135 6.40 -6.79 -7.86
CA PHE A 135 6.93 -5.69 -8.65
C PHE A 135 8.11 -6.12 -9.52
N ILE A 136 9.03 -6.92 -8.96
CA ILE A 136 10.18 -7.45 -9.70
C ILE A 136 9.72 -8.33 -10.86
N GLU A 137 8.73 -9.19 -10.63
CA GLU A 137 8.11 -10.02 -11.68
C GLU A 137 7.49 -9.15 -12.78
N ALA A 138 6.70 -8.14 -12.43
CA ALA A 138 6.10 -7.23 -13.40
C ALA A 138 7.14 -6.44 -14.24
N ILE A 139 8.30 -6.11 -13.67
CA ILE A 139 9.42 -5.45 -14.38
C ILE A 139 10.09 -6.44 -15.34
N ASN A 140 10.30 -7.68 -14.91
CA ASN A 140 10.91 -8.72 -15.72
C ASN A 140 10.04 -9.03 -16.95
N ASP A 141 8.73 -9.14 -16.76
CA ASP A 141 7.75 -9.44 -17.80
C ASP A 141 7.49 -8.29 -18.79
N MET A 142 8.03 -7.10 -18.51
CA MET A 142 7.81 -5.90 -19.34
C MET A 142 8.40 -6.08 -20.75
N THR A 143 7.58 -5.89 -21.78
CA THR A 143 8.03 -5.97 -23.17
C THR A 143 8.73 -4.68 -23.61
N LEU A 144 9.40 -4.69 -24.76
CA LEU A 144 9.97 -3.47 -25.34
C LEU A 144 8.89 -2.43 -25.64
N ASP A 145 7.70 -2.87 -26.06
CA ASP A 145 6.57 -1.97 -26.30
C ASP A 145 6.08 -1.31 -25.01
N ASP A 146 6.00 -2.08 -23.90
CA ASP A 146 5.64 -1.54 -22.59
C ASP A 146 6.68 -0.51 -22.10
N VAL A 147 7.98 -0.80 -22.25
CA VAL A 147 9.07 0.14 -21.95
C VAL A 147 8.88 1.44 -22.74
N MET A 148 8.66 1.34 -24.05
CA MET A 148 8.53 2.51 -24.90
C MET A 148 7.25 3.30 -24.60
N ALA A 149 6.17 2.62 -24.21
CA ALA A 149 4.95 3.24 -23.75
C ALA A 149 5.17 4.01 -22.44
N ILE A 150 5.97 3.49 -21.51
CA ILE A 150 6.34 4.20 -20.28
C ILE A 150 7.26 5.38 -20.59
N TYR A 151 8.29 5.18 -21.42
CA TYR A 151 9.28 6.21 -21.74
C TYR A 151 8.68 7.42 -22.48
N LYS A 152 7.71 7.18 -23.37
CA LYS A 152 7.01 8.22 -24.15
C LYS A 152 5.71 8.69 -23.49
N GLY A 153 5.28 8.00 -22.44
CA GLY A 153 3.99 8.22 -21.78
C GLY A 153 3.98 9.41 -20.84
N PRO A 154 2.83 9.67 -20.19
CA PRO A 154 2.73 10.65 -19.11
C PRO A 154 3.55 10.23 -17.87
N ASP A 155 3.73 11.16 -16.93
CA ASP A 155 4.54 10.94 -15.72
C ASP A 155 4.09 9.74 -14.86
N ASP A 156 2.82 9.32 -14.97
CA ASP A 156 2.24 8.19 -14.25
C ASP A 156 2.22 6.89 -15.07
N ALA A 157 2.82 6.84 -16.26
CA ALA A 157 2.75 5.68 -17.15
C ALA A 157 3.26 4.38 -16.51
N ALA A 158 4.35 4.45 -15.74
CA ALA A 158 4.86 3.29 -14.98
C ALA A 158 3.86 2.82 -13.92
N THR A 159 3.22 3.76 -13.21
CA THR A 159 2.17 3.46 -12.22
C THR A 159 0.97 2.80 -12.89
N GLN A 160 0.55 3.29 -14.06
CA GLN A 160 -0.55 2.71 -14.83
C GLN A 160 -0.22 1.28 -15.29
N TYR A 161 1.02 1.04 -15.74
CA TYR A 161 1.49 -0.29 -16.10
C TYR A 161 1.44 -1.26 -14.91
N PHE A 162 2.01 -0.87 -13.76
CA PHE A 162 1.96 -1.73 -12.58
C PHE A 162 0.52 -1.99 -12.12
N ARG A 163 -0.34 -0.96 -12.13
CA ARG A 163 -1.75 -1.13 -11.79
C ARG A 163 -2.43 -2.14 -12.72
N SER A 164 -2.21 -2.08 -14.03
CA SER A 164 -2.85 -3.00 -14.97
C SER A 164 -2.34 -4.44 -14.85
N ARG A 165 -1.03 -4.62 -14.61
CA ARG A 165 -0.39 -5.94 -14.51
C ARG A 165 -0.54 -6.59 -13.14
N MET A 166 -0.58 -5.79 -12.07
CA MET A 166 -0.44 -6.30 -10.71
C MET A 166 -1.72 -6.25 -9.88
N SER A 167 -2.74 -5.43 -10.21
CA SER A 167 -3.88 -5.24 -9.28
C SER A 167 -4.54 -6.54 -8.84
N ALA A 168 -4.78 -7.47 -9.78
CA ALA A 168 -5.39 -8.77 -9.47
C ALA A 168 -4.47 -9.69 -8.66
N PRO A 169 -3.23 -10.01 -9.10
CA PRO A 169 -2.34 -10.87 -8.32
C PRO A 169 -1.95 -10.23 -6.98
N LEU A 170 -1.76 -8.91 -6.92
CA LEU A 170 -1.47 -8.21 -5.67
C LEU A 170 -2.61 -8.37 -4.66
N ALA A 171 -3.87 -8.20 -5.08
CA ALA A 171 -5.01 -8.38 -4.19
C ALA A 171 -5.13 -9.82 -3.67
N GLN A 172 -4.81 -10.80 -4.51
CA GLN A 172 -4.85 -12.22 -4.15
C GLN A 172 -3.74 -12.59 -3.17
N GLU A 173 -2.50 -12.24 -3.47
CA GLU A 173 -1.32 -12.65 -2.70
C GLU A 173 -1.14 -11.83 -1.41
N MET A 174 -1.46 -10.53 -1.45
CA MET A 174 -1.33 -9.68 -0.26
C MET A 174 -2.45 -9.90 0.75
N LYS A 175 -3.54 -10.56 0.36
CA LYS A 175 -4.66 -10.80 1.27
C LYS A 175 -4.23 -11.47 2.58
N PRO A 176 -3.66 -12.69 2.55
CA PRO A 176 -3.22 -13.36 3.78
C PRO A 176 -2.11 -12.57 4.48
N VAL A 177 -1.19 -11.95 3.75
CA VAL A 177 -0.09 -11.16 4.32
C VAL A 177 -0.61 -10.01 5.17
N VAL A 178 -1.64 -9.30 4.71
CA VAL A 178 -2.25 -8.18 5.44
C VAL A 178 -3.00 -8.68 6.67
N ASP A 179 -3.76 -9.77 6.54
CA ASP A 179 -4.46 -10.39 7.66
C ASP A 179 -3.47 -10.82 8.77
N ASP A 180 -2.36 -11.47 8.38
CA ASP A 180 -1.31 -11.92 9.28
C ASP A 180 -0.53 -10.75 9.91
N SER A 181 -0.28 -9.68 9.14
CA SER A 181 0.42 -8.48 9.63
C SER A 181 -0.44 -7.74 10.67
N LEU A 182 -1.74 -7.58 10.41
CA LEU A 182 -2.69 -6.97 11.35
C LEU A 182 -2.84 -7.80 12.63
N ALA A 183 -2.85 -9.12 12.51
CA ALA A 183 -2.87 -10.02 13.67
C ALA A 183 -1.55 -9.95 14.45
N GLY A 184 -0.41 -10.00 13.76
CA GLY A 184 0.93 -10.03 14.36
C GLY A 184 1.26 -8.78 15.17
N VAL A 185 0.77 -7.61 14.75
CA VAL A 185 0.97 -6.35 15.49
C VAL A 185 -0.12 -6.09 16.55
N GLY A 186 -1.12 -6.97 16.67
CA GLY A 186 -2.22 -6.84 17.63
C GLY A 186 -3.32 -5.84 17.25
N ALA A 187 -3.35 -5.37 16.00
CA ALA A 187 -4.32 -4.36 15.54
C ALA A 187 -5.77 -4.88 15.65
N LEU A 188 -5.99 -6.16 15.38
CA LEU A 188 -7.33 -6.78 15.44
C LEU A 188 -7.86 -6.85 16.88
N GLU A 189 -6.99 -7.21 17.84
CA GLU A 189 -7.36 -7.32 19.26
C GLU A 189 -7.64 -5.95 19.87
N LEU A 190 -6.82 -4.95 19.52
CA LEU A 190 -7.02 -3.57 19.94
C LEU A 190 -8.31 -2.99 19.34
N TYR A 191 -8.59 -3.27 18.07
CA TYR A 191 -9.84 -2.90 17.43
C TYR A 191 -11.06 -3.47 18.16
N ASP A 192 -11.06 -4.76 18.46
CA ASP A 192 -12.16 -5.40 19.20
C ASP A 192 -12.32 -4.79 20.60
N SER A 193 -11.21 -4.41 21.24
CA SER A 193 -11.20 -3.72 22.53
C SER A 193 -11.83 -2.32 22.43
N VAL A 194 -11.47 -1.53 21.41
CA VAL A 194 -12.06 -0.21 21.12
C VAL A 194 -13.56 -0.34 20.91
N MET A 195 -14.00 -1.29 20.07
CA MET A 195 -15.43 -1.49 19.77
C MET A 195 -16.22 -1.98 20.98
N LYS A 196 -15.60 -2.79 21.85
CA LYS A 196 -16.21 -3.21 23.12
C LYS A 196 -16.43 -2.04 24.08
N GLN A 197 -15.50 -1.07 24.12
CA GLN A 197 -15.68 0.13 24.95
C GLN A 197 -16.73 1.06 24.34
N TYR A 198 -16.72 1.22 23.02
CA TYR A 198 -17.75 1.98 22.31
C TYR A 198 -19.16 1.42 22.57
N GLY A 199 -19.34 0.10 22.51
CA GLY A 199 -20.62 -0.56 22.74
C GLY A 199 -21.15 -0.46 24.18
N LYS A 200 -20.33 -0.05 25.16
CA LYS A 200 -20.78 0.22 26.54
C LYS A 200 -21.38 1.63 26.68
N VAL A 201 -21.18 2.50 25.70
CA VAL A 201 -21.71 3.86 25.75
C VAL A 201 -23.22 3.82 25.46
N PRO A 202 -24.08 4.22 26.41
CA PRO A 202 -25.52 4.22 26.20
C PRO A 202 -25.90 5.21 25.10
N PHE A 203 -26.83 4.81 24.23
CA PHE A 203 -27.31 5.59 23.08
C PHE A 203 -26.27 5.88 21.99
N ALA A 204 -25.14 5.17 21.98
CA ALA A 204 -24.16 5.31 20.90
C ALA A 204 -24.73 4.79 19.57
N PRO A 205 -24.62 5.55 18.47
CA PRO A 205 -25.09 5.10 17.16
C PRO A 205 -24.26 3.91 16.67
N GLU A 206 -24.88 2.96 15.97
CA GLU A 206 -24.14 1.86 15.37
C GLU A 206 -23.08 2.38 14.39
N VAL A 207 -21.89 1.78 14.45
CA VAL A 207 -20.84 2.00 13.46
C VAL A 207 -21.14 1.06 12.30
N ASP A 208 -21.52 1.63 11.16
CA ASP A 208 -21.79 0.85 9.95
C ASP A 208 -20.45 0.47 9.28
N LEU A 209 -20.15 -0.83 9.34
CA LEU A 209 -18.92 -1.48 8.85
C LEU A 209 -19.28 -2.58 7.83
#